data_AF-A0A1F6UYN2-F1
#
_entry.id   AF-A0A1F6UYN2-F1
#
_cell.length_a   1.000
_cell.length_b   1.000
_cell.length_c   1.000
_cell.angle_alpha   90.00
_cell.angle_beta   90.00
_cell.angle_gamma   90.00
#
_symmetry.space_group_name_H-M   'P 1'
#
loop_
_entity.id
_entity.type
_entity.pdbx_description
1 polymer ?
#
loop_
_entity_poly.entity_id
_entity_poly.type
_entity_poly.pdbx_seq_one_letter_code
_entity_poly.pdbx_strand_id
1 'polypeptide(L)' 'MPDVKLEVHRVDLDGSRVRAERTCTAPAFASPIKGHDIFEIRDGKIAQHKIVATAMPAMENTGGTEI' A
#
# COMPACT_ATOMS: atom_id res chain seq x y z
N MET A 1 2.24 18.71 -7.66
CA MET A 1 1.90 17.27 -7.54
C MET A 1 1.32 17.02 -6.16
N PRO A 2 0.42 16.04 -5.99
CA PRO A 2 -0.06 15.68 -4.65
C PRO A 2 1.09 15.16 -3.78
N ASP A 3 1.09 15.50 -2.49
CA ASP A 3 2.11 15.08 -1.53
C ASP A 3 2.08 13.57 -1.23
N VAL A 4 1.00 12.88 -1.61
CA VAL A 4 0.84 11.44 -1.46
C VAL A 4 0.19 10.85 -2.71
N LYS A 5 0.73 9.75 -3.22
CA LYS A 5 0.12 8.89 -4.23
C LYS A 5 -0.18 7.54 -3.61
N LEU A 6 -1.44 7.11 -3.68
CA LEU A 6 -1.88 5.79 -3.25
C LEU A 6 -2.40 5.02 -4.47
N GLU A 7 -1.79 3.87 -4.74
CA GLU A 7 -2.21 2.95 -5.80
C GLU A 7 -2.77 1.69 -5.15
N VAL A 8 -4.04 1.40 -5.42
CA VAL A 8 -4.71 0.18 -4.97
C VAL A 8 -4.69 -0.82 -6.11
N HIS A 9 -4.02 -1.95 -5.91
CA HIS A 9 -3.79 -2.95 -6.95
C HIS A 9 -4.89 -4.00 -6.98
N ARG A 10 -5.39 -4.36 -5.80
CA ARG A 10 -6.40 -5.40 -5.63
C ARG A 10 -7.25 -5.15 -4.40
N VAL A 11 -8.54 -5.45 -4.52
CA VAL A 11 -9.49 -5.45 -3.40
C VAL A 11 -10.16 -6.82 -3.35
N ASP A 12 -10.01 -7.50 -2.22
CA ASP A 12 -10.71 -8.73 -1.91
C ASP A 12 -11.83 -8.44 -0.89
N LEU A 13 -13.00 -9.02 -1.11
CA LEU A 13 -14.17 -8.92 -0.24
C LEU A 13 -14.52 -10.30 0.32
N ASP A 14 -14.65 -10.39 1.63
CA ASP A 14 -15.08 -11.61 2.34
C ASP A 14 -16.07 -11.23 3.45
N GLY A 15 -17.36 -11.28 3.15
CA GLY A 15 -18.43 -10.87 4.06
C GLY A 15 -18.25 -9.43 4.54
N SER A 16 -18.04 -9.26 5.86
CA SER A 16 -17.78 -7.96 6.50
C SER A 16 -16.34 -7.47 6.34
N ARG A 17 -15.44 -8.27 5.77
CA ARG A 17 -14.02 -7.98 5.71
C ARG A 17 -13.62 -7.49 4.32
N VAL A 18 -12.86 -6.40 4.28
CA VAL A 18 -12.27 -5.85 3.07
C VAL A 18 -10.76 -5.88 3.21
N ARG A 19 -10.05 -6.41 2.22
CA ARG A 19 -8.59 -6.36 2.15
C ARG A 19 -8.17 -5.67 0.86
N ALA A 20 -7.45 -4.55 0.99
CA ALA A 20 -6.88 -3.82 -0.14
C ALA A 20 -5.36 -3.98 -0.17
N GLU A 21 -4.81 -4.47 -1.27
CA GLU A 21 -3.37 -4.43 -1.55
C GLU A 21 -3.02 -3.07 -2.17
N ARG A 22 -1.98 -2.42 -1.65
CA ARG A 22 -1.63 -1.05 -2.03
C ARG A 22 -0.13 -0.77 -2.12
N THR A 23 0.21 0.26 -2.86
CA THR A 23 1.51 0.97 -2.82
C THR A 23 1.25 2.44 -2.48
N CYS A 24 1.98 2.96 -1.49
CA CYS A 24 1.92 4.35 -1.06
C CYS A 24 3.27 5.03 -1.30
N THR A 25 3.26 6.16 -1.99
CA THR A 25 4.45 6.98 -2.26
C THR A 25 4.21 8.37 -1.71
N ALA A 26 5.10 8.84 -0.83
CA ALA A 26 5.05 10.16 -0.23
C ALA A 26 6.48 10.64 0.08
N PRO A 27 6.76 11.96 0.09
CA PRO A 27 8.07 12.51 0.48
C PRO A 27 8.53 12.11 1.88
N ALA A 28 7.60 11.74 2.77
CA ALA A 28 7.90 11.28 4.12
C ALA A 28 8.52 9.87 4.16
N PHE A 29 8.47 9.10 3.06
CA PHE A 29 9.03 7.75 2.98
C PHE A 29 10.28 7.75 2.09
N ALA A 30 11.35 7.11 2.57
CA ALA A 30 12.59 6.96 1.80
C ALA A 30 12.40 6.12 0.51
N SER A 31 11.39 5.25 0.49
CA SER A 31 10.99 4.43 -0.66
C SER A 31 9.47 4.20 -0.64
N PRO A 32 8.84 3.81 -1.76
CA PRO A 32 7.43 3.42 -1.77
C PRO A 32 7.12 2.31 -0.75
N ILE A 33 6.02 2.46 -0.03
CA ILE A 33 5.56 1.50 0.98
C ILE A 33 4.50 0.60 0.37
N LYS A 34 4.77 -0.70 0.32
CA LYS A 34 3.76 -1.72 -0.04
C LYS A 34 3.09 -2.28 1.20
N GLY A 35 1.83 -2.65 1.08
CA GLY A 35 1.11 -3.20 2.21
C GLY A 35 -0.33 -3.55 1.92
N HIS A 36 -1.01 -3.93 3.00
CA HIS A 36 -2.42 -4.22 3.01
C HIS A 36 -3.12 -3.34 4.03
N ASP A 37 -4.25 -2.80 3.60
CA ASP A 37 -5.25 -2.24 4.51
C ASP A 37 -6.36 -3.27 4.67
N ILE A 38 -6.68 -3.61 5.92
CA ILE A 38 -7.67 -4.61 6.27
C ILE A 38 -8.74 -3.92 7.10
N PHE A 39 -9.98 -3.95 6.62
CA PHE A 39 -11.13 -3.33 7.26
C PHE A 39 -12.11 -4.40 7.70
N GLU A 40 -12.68 -4.21 8.88
CA GLU A 40 -13.89 -4.89 9.32
C GLU A 40 -15.05 -3.89 9.23
N ILE A 41 -16.12 -4.26 8.54
CA ILE A 41 -17.29 -3.43 8.27
C ILE A 41 -18.46 -3.91 9.14
N ARG A 42 -19.10 -2.98 9.85
CA ARG A 42 -20.31 -3.23 10.63
C ARG A 42 -21.32 -2.13 10.36
N ASP A 43 -22.56 -2.50 10.04
CA ASP A 43 -23.65 -1.57 9.77
C ASP A 43 -23.29 -0.51 8.71
N GLY A 44 -22.58 -0.95 7.67
CA GLY A 44 -22.11 -0.09 6.57
C GLY A 44 -20.96 0.85 6.92
N LYS A 45 -20.36 0.74 8.12
CA LYS A 45 -19.25 1.58 8.60
C LYS A 45 -17.99 0.75 8.84
N ILE A 46 -16.83 1.36 8.66
CA ILE A 46 -15.55 0.77 9.10
C ILE A 46 -15.55 0.73 10.63
N ALA A 47 -15.64 -0.48 11.19
CA ALA A 47 -15.57 -0.72 12.62
C ALA A 47 -14.12 -0.86 13.11
N GLN A 48 -13.24 -1.39 12.27
CA GLN A 48 -11.82 -1.52 12.54
C GLN A 48 -11.00 -1.35 11.26
N HIS A 49 -9.81 -0.77 11.39
CA HIS A 49 -8.80 -0.71 10.35
C HIS A 49 -7.46 -1.20 10.90
N LYS A 50 -6.89 -2.21 10.24
CA LYS A 50 -5.54 -2.71 10.49
C LYS A 50 -4.68 -2.47 9.25
N ILE A 51 -3.46 -2.00 9.49
CA ILE A 51 -2.47 -1.77 8.44
C ILE A 51 -1.33 -2.77 8.61
N VAL A 52 -0.96 -3.46 7.53
CA VAL A 52 0.28 -4.23 7.45
C VAL A 52 1.12 -3.61 6.35
N ALA A 53 2.29 -3.10 6.69
CA ALA A 53 3.16 -2.42 5.75
C ALA A 53 4.57 -2.98 5.85
N THR A 54 5.21 -3.12 4.68
CA THR A 54 6.62 -3.48 4.56
C THR A 54 7.29 -2.42 3.72
N ALA A 55 8.37 -1.83 4.23
CA ALA A 55 9.20 -0.95 3.43
C ALA A 55 9.81 -1.77 2.29
N MET A 56 9.71 -1.28 1.05
CA MET A 56 10.46 -1.90 -0.03
C MET A 56 11.94 -1.51 0.12
N PRO A 57 12.88 -2.45 -0.08
CA PRO A 57 14.28 -2.07 -0.22
C PRO A 57 14.42 -1.07 -1.36
N ALA A 58 15.34 -0.11 -1.19
CA ALA A 58 15.68 0.79 -2.28
C ALA A 58 16.18 -0.07 -3.46
N MET A 59 15.54 0.07 -4.61
CA MET A 59 16.03 -0.58 -5.83
C MET A 59 17.33 0.14 -6.20
N GLU A 60 18.48 -0.53 -6.01
CA GLU A 60 19.73 -0.04 -6.57
C GLU A 60 19.56 0.03 -8.08
N ASN A 61 19.76 1.23 -8.63
CA ASN A 61 19.85 1.42 -10.07
C ASN A 61 21.17 0.75 -10.49
N THR A 62 21.14 -0.54 -10.82
CA THR A 62 22.24 -1.20 -11.53
C THR A 62 22.26 -0.61 -12.93
N GLY A 63 22.92 0.54 -13.07
CA GLY A 63 23.30 1.12 -14.33
C GLY A 63 24.21 0.12 -15.05
N GLY A 64 23.60 -0.75 -15.83
CA GLY A 64 24.29 -1.51 -16.86
C GLY A 64 24.71 -0.54 -17.95
N THR A 65 25.92 0.00 -17.82
CA THR A 65 26.68 0.46 -18.98
C THR A 65 27.22 -0.81 -19.65
N GLU A 66 26.57 -1.25 -20.71
CA GLU A 66 27.20 -2.17 -21.66
C GLU A 66 28.44 -1.46 -22.24
N ILE A 67 29.61 -2.11 -22.11
CA ILE A 67 30.83 -1.84 -22.86
C ILE A 67 31.00 -2.94 -23.90
#